data_AF-A0A7Y4KVQ2-F1
#
_entry.id   AF-A0A7Y4KVQ2-F1
#
_cell.length_a   1.000
_cell.length_b   1.000
_cell.length_c   1.000
_cell.angle_alpha   90.00
_cell.angle_beta   90.00
_cell.angle_gamma   90.00
#
_symmetry.space_group_name_H-M   'P 1'
#
loop_
_entity.id
_entity.type
_entity.pdbx_description
1 polymer ?
#
loop_
_entity_poly.entity_id
_entity_poly.type
_entity_poly.pdbx_seq_one_letter_code
_entity_poly.pdbx_strand_id
1 'polypeptide(L)'
;RLEGTGVEVVAPTVEGEREENPEVEMTSANAAYVIYTSGSTGKPKGTVVEHRQVVRLFKATEEDFSFGEKDVWTLFHSYAFDFSVWEVWGALLYGGKLVGVPYAVSRSPWDFHRLLQTEGVTVLNQTPSAFRQLVALEETLGTGLEEELALRLVIFGGEALDPVSLKRWFERHGDEVPALVNMYGITETTVHVTQRRMRAKDAESASSVIGAALGDLRLYVLDGRMEPVPRGVAGELYVG
;
A
#
# COMPACT_ATOMS: atom_id res chain seq x y z
N ARG A 1 -8.11 -18.91 15.42
CA ARG A 1 -7.86 -20.34 15.73
C ARG A 1 -6.63 -20.76 14.94
N LEU A 2 -5.44 -20.68 15.55
CA LEU A 2 -4.12 -20.84 14.90
C LEU A 2 -3.45 -22.19 15.27
N GLU A 3 -4.23 -23.18 15.69
CA GLU A 3 -3.69 -24.50 15.99
C GLU A 3 -3.37 -25.25 14.69
N GLY A 4 -2.12 -25.66 14.52
CA GLY A 4 -1.66 -26.52 13.43
C GLY A 4 -0.83 -25.85 12.33
N THR A 5 -0.57 -24.54 12.40
CA THR A 5 0.16 -23.80 11.33
C THR A 5 1.68 -23.71 11.54
N GLY A 6 2.21 -24.21 12.66
CA GLY A 6 3.64 -24.05 12.99
C GLY A 6 4.06 -22.60 13.30
N VAL A 7 3.10 -21.68 13.35
CA VAL A 7 3.31 -20.29 13.78
C VAL A 7 3.35 -20.28 15.30
N GLU A 8 4.49 -19.89 15.87
CA GLU A 8 4.60 -19.64 17.32
C GLU A 8 3.70 -18.44 17.65
N VAL A 9 2.55 -18.72 18.27
CA VAL A 9 1.73 -17.67 18.88
C VAL A 9 2.46 -17.23 20.13
N VAL A 10 3.30 -16.22 19.99
CA VAL A 10 3.84 -15.48 21.14
C VAL A 10 2.68 -14.64 21.69
N ALA A 11 1.81 -15.28 22.48
CA ALA A 11 0.97 -14.54 23.40
C ALA A 11 1.94 -13.91 24.41
N PRO A 12 2.02 -12.57 24.52
CA PRO A 12 2.82 -11.97 25.56
C PRO A 12 2.24 -12.46 26.89
N THR A 13 2.92 -13.38 27.56
CA THR A 13 2.65 -13.70 28.95
C THR A 13 3.12 -12.52 29.77
N VAL A 14 2.25 -11.52 29.90
CA VAL A 14 2.47 -10.41 30.83
C VAL A 14 1.80 -10.82 32.14
N GLU A 15 2.56 -11.43 33.04
CA GLU A 15 2.06 -11.75 34.38
C GLU A 15 1.62 -10.45 35.08
N GLY A 16 0.34 -10.37 35.44
CA GLY A 16 -0.21 -9.27 36.25
C GLY A 16 -0.98 -8.17 35.49
N GLU A 17 -1.22 -8.31 34.18
CA GLU A 17 -2.11 -7.39 33.46
C GLU A 17 -3.58 -7.80 33.57
N ARG A 18 -4.48 -6.83 33.53
CA ARG A 18 -5.93 -7.07 33.46
C ARG A 18 -6.25 -7.62 32.08
N GLU A 19 -7.03 -8.70 32.00
CA GLU A 19 -7.55 -9.27 30.74
C GLU A 19 -8.64 -8.40 30.08
N GLU A 20 -9.08 -7.36 30.79
CA GLU A 20 -10.08 -6.40 30.29
C GLU A 20 -9.41 -5.31 29.46
N ASN A 21 -10.08 -4.89 28.39
CA ASN A 21 -9.64 -3.74 27.61
C ASN A 21 -9.55 -2.51 28.52
N PRO A 22 -8.50 -1.68 28.38
CA PRO A 22 -8.40 -0.45 29.15
C PRO A 22 -9.61 0.44 28.84
N GLU A 23 -10.30 0.89 29.89
CA GLU A 23 -11.37 1.87 29.76
C GLU A 23 -10.77 3.24 29.42
N VAL A 24 -10.76 3.56 28.13
CA VAL A 24 -10.27 4.84 27.61
C VAL A 24 -11.41 5.49 26.83
N GLU A 25 -11.72 6.75 27.16
CA GLU A 25 -12.60 7.56 26.32
C GLU A 25 -11.87 7.92 25.03
N MET A 26 -12.25 7.26 23.93
CA MET A 26 -11.70 7.50 22.61
C MET A 26 -12.74 8.18 21.71
N THR A 27 -12.28 9.18 20.96
CA THR A 27 -13.03 9.88 19.93
C THR A 27 -12.31 9.75 18.60
N SER A 28 -13.02 10.01 17.49
CA SER A 28 -12.43 9.94 16.15
C SER A 28 -11.33 10.98 15.89
N ALA A 29 -11.24 12.02 16.73
CA ALA A 29 -10.23 13.09 16.64
C ALA A 29 -8.96 12.79 17.45
N ASN A 30 -8.92 11.68 18.21
CA ASN A 30 -7.69 11.28 18.88
C ASN A 30 -6.66 10.78 17.86
N ALA A 31 -5.38 11.00 18.18
CA ALA A 31 -4.27 10.51 17.37
C ALA A 31 -4.31 8.98 17.28
N ALA A 32 -4.29 8.46 16.05
CA ALA A 32 -4.15 7.04 15.76
C ALA A 32 -2.66 6.65 15.66
N TYR A 33 -1.82 7.50 15.06
CA TYR A 33 -0.38 7.26 14.99
C TYR A 33 0.42 8.56 14.84
N VAL A 34 1.72 8.43 15.10
CA VAL A 34 2.74 9.43 14.76
C VAL A 34 3.85 8.74 13.98
N ILE A 35 4.08 9.18 12.74
CA ILE A 35 5.17 8.70 11.89
C ILE A 35 6.11 9.85 11.58
N TYR A 36 7.41 9.59 11.69
CA TYR A 36 8.45 10.60 11.47
C TYR A 36 8.92 10.59 10.02
N THR A 37 8.93 11.75 9.38
CA THR A 37 9.47 11.96 8.04
C THR A 37 10.81 12.69 8.09
N SER A 38 11.61 12.58 7.02
CA SER A 38 12.88 13.31 6.90
C SER A 38 12.60 14.81 6.76
N GLY A 39 12.94 15.57 7.80
CA GLY A 39 12.80 17.02 7.76
C GLY A 39 13.90 17.65 6.90
N SER A 40 13.54 18.64 6.07
CA SER A 40 14.49 19.44 5.28
C SER A 40 15.57 20.16 6.11
N THR A 41 15.36 20.32 7.41
CA THR A 41 16.29 20.93 8.37
C THR A 41 17.22 19.91 9.04
N GLY A 42 17.22 18.65 8.59
CA GLY A 42 18.01 17.55 9.17
C GLY A 42 17.47 16.96 10.47
N LYS A 43 16.36 17.49 10.99
CA LYS A 43 15.65 16.93 12.16
C LYS A 43 14.35 16.27 11.69
N PRO A 44 14.10 15.00 12.02
CA PRO A 44 12.83 14.34 11.69
C PRO A 44 11.63 15.10 12.25
N LYS A 45 10.54 15.17 11.49
CA LYS A 45 9.28 15.79 11.91
C LYS A 45 8.21 14.72 12.07
N GLY A 46 7.51 14.73 13.20
CA GLY A 46 6.43 13.78 13.46
C GLY A 46 5.13 14.28 12.84
N THR A 47 4.53 13.48 11.98
CA THR A 47 3.19 13.70 11.44
C THR A 47 2.19 12.94 12.31
N VAL A 48 1.31 13.69 12.97
CA VAL A 48 0.21 13.15 13.77
C VAL A 48 -0.98 12.92 12.86
N VAL A 49 -1.51 11.69 12.85
CA VAL A 49 -2.72 11.33 12.10
C VAL A 49 -3.77 10.81 13.05
N GLU A 50 -5.00 11.28 12.90
CA GLU A 50 -6.16 10.95 13.73
C GLU A 50 -6.92 9.73 13.19
N HIS A 51 -7.68 9.05 14.05
CA HIS A 51 -8.49 7.88 13.66
C HIS A 51 -9.44 8.17 12.48
N ARG A 52 -10.11 9.33 12.48
CA ARG A 52 -11.03 9.71 11.40
C ARG A 52 -10.35 9.78 10.04
N GLN A 53 -9.07 10.13 9.98
CA GLN A 53 -8.35 10.27 8.71
C GLN A 53 -8.05 8.91 8.09
N VAL A 54 -7.65 7.94 8.93
CA VAL A 54 -7.44 6.54 8.50
C VAL A 54 -8.74 5.93 8.01
N VAL A 55 -9.82 6.04 8.80
CA VAL A 55 -11.13 5.49 8.42
C VAL A 55 -11.65 6.16 7.15
N ARG A 56 -11.42 7.47 6.98
CA ARG A 56 -11.78 8.21 5.77
C ARG A 56 -11.10 7.64 4.53
N LEU A 57 -9.80 7.34 4.59
CA LEU A 57 -9.06 6.74 3.47
C LEU A 57 -9.71 5.43 2.98
N PHE A 58 -10.06 4.53 3.90
CA PHE A 58 -10.68 3.25 3.56
C PHE A 58 -12.10 3.41 3.01
N LYS A 59 -12.91 4.29 3.60
CA LYS A 59 -14.24 4.62 3.05
C LYS A 59 -14.17 5.20 1.64
N ALA A 60 -13.18 6.06 1.38
CA ALA A 60 -13.01 6.72 0.08
C ALA A 60 -12.54 5.78 -1.05
N THR A 61 -12.14 4.56 -0.71
CA THR A 61 -11.57 3.57 -1.65
C THR A 61 -12.33 2.23 -1.64
N GLU A 62 -13.39 2.12 -0.82
CA GLU A 62 -14.14 0.89 -0.58
C GLU A 62 -14.77 0.33 -1.85
N GLU A 63 -15.44 1.19 -2.63
CA GLU A 63 -16.11 0.80 -3.87
C GLU A 63 -15.12 0.34 -4.95
N ASP A 64 -13.92 0.93 -4.99
CA ASP A 64 -12.93 0.66 -6.03
C ASP A 64 -12.19 -0.68 -5.83
N PHE A 65 -11.92 -1.05 -4.58
CA PHE A 65 -11.13 -2.24 -4.27
C PHE A 65 -11.92 -3.43 -3.74
N SER A 66 -13.11 -3.20 -3.15
CA SER A 66 -13.98 -4.25 -2.62
C SER A 66 -13.24 -5.26 -1.73
N PHE A 67 -12.54 -4.77 -0.70
CA PHE A 67 -11.82 -5.62 0.26
C PHE A 67 -12.77 -6.51 1.06
N GLY A 68 -12.30 -7.68 1.49
CA GLY A 68 -13.11 -8.58 2.31
C GLY A 68 -12.35 -9.72 2.98
N GLU A 69 -13.10 -10.58 3.67
CA GLU A 69 -12.56 -11.70 4.48
C GLU A 69 -11.73 -12.73 3.70
N LYS A 70 -11.89 -12.76 2.37
CA LYS A 70 -11.12 -13.63 1.47
C LYS A 70 -9.76 -13.05 1.10
N ASP A 71 -9.49 -11.80 1.47
CA ASP A 71 -8.23 -11.16 1.16
C ASP A 71 -7.11 -11.60 2.09
N VAL A 72 -5.97 -11.86 1.46
CA VAL A 72 -4.71 -12.11 2.14
C VAL A 72 -3.75 -10.99 1.75
N TRP A 73 -3.40 -10.18 2.74
CA TRP A 73 -2.51 -9.04 2.64
C TRP A 73 -1.13 -9.38 3.16
N THR A 74 -0.12 -8.64 2.72
CA THR A 74 1.20 -8.63 3.35
C THR A 74 1.41 -7.36 4.18
N LEU A 75 2.03 -7.51 5.35
CA LEU A 75 2.74 -6.42 6.03
C LEU A 75 4.19 -6.46 5.55
N PHE A 76 4.45 -5.82 4.40
CA PHE A 76 5.75 -5.81 3.75
C PHE A 76 6.60 -4.63 4.20
N HIS A 77 5.96 -3.47 4.40
CA HIS A 77 6.67 -2.25 4.74
C HIS A 77 6.94 -2.15 6.25
N SER A 78 8.01 -1.43 6.60
CA SER A 78 8.28 -1.07 7.99
C SER A 78 7.08 -0.34 8.60
N TYR A 79 6.76 -0.64 9.85
CA TYR A 79 5.73 0.08 10.61
C TYR A 79 6.08 1.57 10.85
N ALA A 80 7.31 1.98 10.55
CA ALA A 80 7.74 3.38 10.51
C ALA A 80 7.47 4.08 9.17
N PHE A 81 6.92 3.39 8.17
CA PHE A 81 6.48 3.94 6.90
C PHE A 81 4.97 3.76 6.77
N ASP A 82 4.23 4.82 6.45
CA ASP A 82 2.77 4.85 6.55
C ASP A 82 2.06 3.97 5.51
N PHE A 83 2.75 3.45 4.51
CA PHE A 83 2.20 2.38 3.66
C PHE A 83 1.83 1.12 4.47
N SER A 84 2.51 0.87 5.60
CA SER A 84 2.14 -0.19 6.54
C SER A 84 0.77 0.02 7.21
N VAL A 85 0.34 1.28 7.38
CA VAL A 85 -0.99 1.60 7.91
C VAL A 85 -2.07 1.11 6.95
N TRP A 86 -1.85 1.29 5.64
CA TRP A 86 -2.72 0.76 4.60
C TRP A 86 -2.73 -0.77 4.58
N GLU A 87 -1.56 -1.41 4.69
CA GLU A 87 -1.44 -2.87 4.76
C GLU A 87 -2.18 -3.48 5.96
N VAL A 88 -1.95 -2.94 7.16
CA VAL A 88 -2.53 -3.45 8.41
C VAL A 88 -4.05 -3.29 8.39
N TRP A 89 -4.54 -2.07 8.15
CA TRP A 89 -5.96 -1.78 8.27
C TRP A 89 -6.76 -2.26 7.06
N GLY A 90 -6.13 -2.40 5.88
CA GLY A 90 -6.75 -3.02 4.71
C GLY A 90 -7.14 -4.47 4.94
N ALA A 91 -6.36 -5.21 5.73
CA ALA A 91 -6.76 -6.54 6.19
C ALA A 91 -7.76 -6.47 7.35
N LEU A 92 -7.41 -5.78 8.42
CA LEU A 92 -8.12 -5.90 9.71
C LEU A 92 -9.51 -5.25 9.71
N LEU A 93 -9.75 -4.18 8.95
CA LEU A 93 -11.06 -3.54 8.88
C LEU A 93 -12.09 -4.38 8.11
N TYR A 94 -11.63 -5.26 7.22
CA TYR A 94 -12.48 -6.02 6.30
C TYR A 94 -12.49 -7.53 6.60
N GLY A 95 -11.88 -7.96 7.71
CA GLY A 95 -11.84 -9.35 8.14
C GLY A 95 -10.84 -10.23 7.38
N GLY A 96 -9.93 -9.62 6.61
CA GLY A 96 -8.90 -10.33 5.86
C GLY A 96 -7.76 -10.85 6.74
N LYS A 97 -6.88 -11.65 6.13
CA LYS A 97 -5.65 -12.17 6.76
C LYS A 97 -4.49 -11.22 6.50
N LEU A 98 -3.72 -10.90 7.54
CA LEU A 98 -2.45 -10.15 7.41
C LEU A 98 -1.26 -11.10 7.62
N VAL A 99 -0.41 -11.21 6.60
CA VAL A 99 0.82 -12.01 6.63
C VAL A 99 1.99 -11.09 6.96
N GLY A 100 2.62 -11.28 8.11
CA GLY A 100 3.87 -10.59 8.45
C GLY A 100 5.02 -11.08 7.57
N VAL A 101 5.67 -10.17 6.83
CA VAL A 101 6.82 -10.52 5.99
C VAL A 101 8.11 -10.34 6.80
N PRO A 102 8.87 -11.42 7.08
CA PRO A 102 10.14 -11.29 7.79
C PRO A 102 11.12 -10.37 7.04
N TYR A 103 11.91 -9.59 7.77
CA TYR A 103 12.87 -8.66 7.16
C TYR A 103 13.85 -9.33 6.19
N ALA A 104 14.33 -10.53 6.50
CA ALA A 104 15.20 -11.28 5.59
C ALA A 104 14.48 -11.68 4.29
N VAL A 105 13.19 -12.05 4.39
CA VAL A 105 12.35 -12.46 3.26
C VAL A 105 12.05 -11.26 2.35
N SER A 106 11.72 -10.08 2.90
CA SER A 106 11.46 -8.88 2.08
C SER A 106 12.67 -8.38 1.29
N ARG A 107 13.88 -8.86 1.61
CA ARG A 107 15.13 -8.56 0.90
C ARG A 107 15.54 -9.63 -0.11
N SER A 108 14.80 -10.74 -0.19
CA SER A 108 15.05 -11.86 -1.10
C SER A 108 13.85 -12.02 -2.04
N PRO A 109 13.96 -11.61 -3.32
CA PRO A 109 12.85 -11.77 -4.27
C PRO A 109 12.34 -13.21 -4.36
N TRP A 110 13.25 -14.18 -4.26
CA TRP A 110 12.93 -15.62 -4.30
C TRP A 110 12.10 -16.07 -3.09
N ASP A 111 12.55 -15.77 -1.87
CA ASP A 111 11.83 -16.16 -0.67
C ASP A 111 10.51 -15.40 -0.56
N PHE A 112 10.50 -14.14 -0.98
CA PHE A 112 9.28 -13.34 -1.00
C PHE A 112 8.25 -13.90 -1.99
N HIS A 113 8.65 -14.21 -3.23
CA HIS A 113 7.77 -14.85 -4.20
C HIS A 113 7.20 -16.17 -3.66
N ARG A 114 8.04 -17.01 -3.03
CA ARG A 114 7.58 -18.25 -2.41
C ARG A 114 6.58 -18.01 -1.27
N LEU A 115 6.78 -16.97 -0.46
CA LEU A 115 5.82 -16.57 0.58
C LEU A 115 4.48 -16.13 -0.05
N LEU A 116 4.51 -15.32 -1.11
CA LEU A 116 3.30 -14.89 -1.82
C LEU A 116 2.48 -16.09 -2.31
N GLN A 117 3.16 -17.09 -2.89
CA GLN A 117 2.53 -18.35 -3.33
C GLN A 117 1.98 -19.16 -2.15
N THR A 118 2.82 -19.47 -1.17
CA THR A 118 2.49 -20.36 -0.05
C THR A 118 1.32 -19.83 0.77
N GLU A 119 1.27 -18.51 0.96
CA GLU A 119 0.24 -17.87 1.78
C GLU A 119 -1.01 -17.49 0.96
N GLY A 120 -0.96 -17.64 -0.37
CA GLY A 120 -2.05 -17.27 -1.27
C GLY A 120 -2.38 -15.78 -1.23
N VAL A 121 -1.35 -14.92 -1.28
CA VAL A 121 -1.52 -13.47 -1.18
C VAL A 121 -2.37 -12.93 -2.33
N THR A 122 -3.42 -12.17 -1.99
CA THR A 122 -4.36 -11.58 -2.96
C THR A 122 -4.15 -10.08 -3.16
N VAL A 123 -3.73 -9.36 -2.11
CA VAL A 123 -3.47 -7.91 -2.14
C VAL A 123 -2.02 -7.64 -1.77
N LEU A 124 -1.28 -7.08 -2.73
CA LEU A 124 0.14 -6.78 -2.58
C LEU A 124 0.38 -5.27 -2.69
N ASN A 125 1.10 -4.71 -1.72
CA ASN A 125 1.52 -3.33 -1.72
C ASN A 125 3.03 -3.27 -1.93
N GLN A 126 3.50 -2.49 -2.90
CA GLN A 126 4.93 -2.40 -3.23
C GLN A 126 5.33 -1.00 -3.65
N THR A 127 6.57 -0.61 -3.37
CA THR A 127 7.17 0.47 -4.14
C THR A 127 7.49 -0.03 -5.55
N PRO A 128 7.43 0.84 -6.58
CA PRO A 128 7.86 0.51 -7.93
C PRO A 128 9.21 -0.22 -7.99
N SER A 129 10.19 0.21 -7.19
CA SER A 129 11.51 -0.42 -7.17
C SER A 129 11.52 -1.84 -6.62
N ALA A 130 10.74 -2.12 -5.57
CA ALA A 130 10.62 -3.47 -5.03
C ALA A 130 9.86 -4.39 -6.00
N PHE A 131 8.79 -3.90 -6.61
CA PHE A 131 8.01 -4.66 -7.59
C PHE A 131 8.84 -5.06 -8.82
N ARG A 132 9.72 -4.19 -9.33
CA ARG A 132 10.62 -4.53 -10.45
C ARG A 132 11.50 -5.75 -10.15
N GLN A 133 11.92 -5.95 -8.89
CA GLN A 133 12.71 -7.12 -8.51
C GLN A 133 11.88 -8.41 -8.56
N LEU A 134 10.60 -8.34 -8.17
CA LEU A 134 9.67 -9.45 -8.28
C LEU A 134 9.41 -9.82 -9.76
N VAL A 135 9.17 -8.83 -10.61
CA VAL A 135 8.97 -9.04 -12.06
C VAL A 135 10.20 -9.69 -12.71
N ALA A 136 11.40 -9.18 -12.41
CA ALA A 136 12.65 -9.74 -12.97
C ALA A 136 12.90 -11.18 -12.53
N LEU A 137 12.48 -11.54 -11.32
CA LEU A 137 12.53 -12.92 -10.85
C LEU A 137 11.58 -13.82 -11.66
N GLU A 138 10.33 -13.41 -11.85
CA GLU A 138 9.37 -14.18 -12.63
C GLU A 138 9.88 -14.42 -14.07
N GLU A 139 10.50 -13.42 -14.69
CA GLU A 139 11.14 -13.57 -16.00
C GLU A 139 12.23 -14.65 -16.00
N THR A 140 13.07 -14.66 -14.96
CA THR A 140 14.16 -15.65 -14.81
C THR A 140 13.61 -17.06 -14.62
N LEU A 141 12.48 -17.18 -13.92
CA LEU A 141 11.80 -18.45 -13.66
C LEU A 141 11.04 -19.00 -14.87
N GLY A 142 10.71 -18.14 -15.85
CA GLY A 142 9.95 -18.53 -17.04
C GLY A 142 8.61 -19.18 -16.70
N THR A 143 8.18 -20.14 -17.52
CA THR A 143 6.97 -20.96 -17.29
C THR A 143 7.21 -22.11 -16.30
N GLY A 144 8.35 -22.14 -15.61
CA GLY A 144 8.73 -23.20 -14.66
C GLY A 144 8.20 -22.98 -13.24
N LEU A 145 7.41 -21.94 -13.01
CA LEU A 145 6.65 -21.77 -11.77
C LEU A 145 5.54 -22.81 -11.73
N GLU A 146 5.56 -23.66 -10.71
CA GLU A 146 4.57 -24.74 -10.54
C GLU A 146 3.15 -24.19 -10.30
N GLU A 147 3.02 -22.96 -9.78
CA GLU A 147 1.72 -22.31 -9.49
C GLU A 147 1.77 -20.78 -9.71
N GLU A 148 0.71 -20.21 -10.29
CA GLU A 148 0.53 -18.76 -10.45
C GLU A 148 0.27 -18.06 -9.10
N LEU A 149 0.67 -16.80 -8.98
CA LEU A 149 0.34 -16.00 -7.79
C LEU A 149 -1.17 -15.76 -7.69
N ALA A 150 -1.75 -15.88 -6.50
CA ALA A 150 -3.17 -15.65 -6.24
C ALA A 150 -3.57 -14.15 -6.23
N LEU A 151 -2.72 -13.28 -6.76
CA LEU A 151 -2.89 -11.83 -6.71
C LEU A 151 -4.15 -11.42 -7.48
N ARG A 152 -5.00 -10.63 -6.82
CA ARG A 152 -6.08 -9.89 -7.49
C ARG A 152 -5.75 -8.40 -7.64
N LEU A 153 -4.87 -7.88 -6.78
CA LEU A 153 -4.57 -6.46 -6.71
C LEU A 153 -3.10 -6.24 -6.32
N VAL A 154 -2.44 -5.36 -7.06
CA VAL A 154 -1.13 -4.81 -6.71
C VAL A 154 -1.22 -3.28 -6.67
N ILE A 155 -0.90 -2.71 -5.51
CA ILE A 155 -0.94 -1.27 -5.27
C ILE A 155 0.49 -0.74 -5.21
N PHE A 156 0.76 0.29 -6.01
CA PHE A 156 2.02 1.03 -5.99
C PHE A 156 1.90 2.29 -5.16
N GLY A 157 2.95 2.60 -4.42
CA GLY A 157 3.06 3.84 -3.65
C GLY A 157 4.51 4.16 -3.28
N GLY A 158 4.73 5.35 -2.73
CA GLY A 158 6.01 5.77 -2.16
C GLY A 158 7.10 6.17 -3.16
N GLU A 159 6.98 5.84 -4.45
CA GLU A 159 7.90 6.30 -5.50
C GLU A 159 7.12 6.63 -6.78
N ALA A 160 7.72 7.43 -7.66
CA ALA A 160 7.19 7.62 -9.00
C ALA A 160 7.26 6.30 -9.78
N LEU A 161 6.10 5.81 -10.21
CA LEU A 161 6.00 4.66 -11.10
C LEU A 161 6.48 5.02 -12.51
N ASP A 162 7.40 4.24 -13.06
CA ASP A 162 7.70 4.20 -14.50
C ASP A 162 6.79 3.16 -15.17
N PRO A 163 5.75 3.57 -15.91
CA PRO A 163 4.79 2.62 -16.49
C PRO A 163 5.44 1.66 -17.48
N VAL A 164 6.53 2.05 -18.16
CA VAL A 164 7.24 1.20 -19.12
C VAL A 164 7.79 -0.06 -18.44
N SER A 165 8.16 0.04 -17.16
CA SER A 165 8.61 -1.11 -16.37
C SER A 165 7.54 -2.18 -16.14
N LEU A 166 6.25 -1.86 -16.35
CA LEU A 166 5.13 -2.80 -16.23
C LEU A 166 4.86 -3.60 -17.51
N LYS A 167 5.50 -3.25 -18.64
CA LYS A 167 5.22 -3.89 -19.93
C LYS A 167 5.33 -5.41 -19.87
N ARG A 168 6.38 -5.92 -19.24
CA ARG A 168 6.66 -7.36 -19.10
C ARG A 168 5.64 -8.07 -18.21
N TRP A 169 5.18 -7.39 -17.16
CA TRP A 169 4.09 -7.89 -16.35
C TRP A 169 2.80 -8.03 -17.17
N PHE A 170 2.41 -6.99 -17.91
CA PHE A 170 1.20 -7.03 -18.74
C PHE A 170 1.28 -8.06 -19.87
N GLU A 171 2.45 -8.25 -20.49
CA GLU A 171 2.66 -9.31 -21.48
C GLU A 171 2.45 -10.72 -20.91
N ARG A 172 2.76 -10.91 -19.62
CA ARG A 172 2.67 -12.21 -18.94
C ARG A 172 1.29 -12.48 -18.33
N HIS A 173 0.74 -11.50 -17.61
CA HIS A 173 -0.45 -11.66 -16.77
C HIS A 173 -1.71 -10.99 -17.35
N GLY A 174 -1.56 -10.20 -18.42
CA GLY A 174 -2.61 -9.29 -18.88
C GLY A 174 -2.80 -8.09 -17.94
N ASP A 175 -3.82 -7.27 -18.19
CA ASP A 175 -4.09 -6.04 -17.43
C ASP A 175 -5.47 -6.02 -16.73
N GLU A 176 -6.12 -7.18 -16.63
CA GLU A 176 -7.40 -7.35 -15.94
C GLU A 176 -7.25 -7.86 -14.50
N VAL A 177 -6.55 -8.98 -14.31
CA VAL A 177 -6.30 -9.57 -12.98
C VAL A 177 -4.88 -10.17 -12.96
N PRO A 178 -4.03 -9.78 -11.99
CA PRO A 178 -4.27 -8.77 -10.96
C PRO A 178 -4.38 -7.35 -11.52
N ALA A 179 -5.25 -6.54 -10.91
CA ALA A 179 -5.31 -5.12 -11.21
C ALA A 179 -4.08 -4.43 -10.65
N LEU A 180 -3.39 -3.65 -11.49
CA LEU A 180 -2.28 -2.78 -11.09
C LEU A 180 -2.80 -1.37 -10.83
N VAL A 181 -2.59 -0.83 -9.63
CA VAL A 181 -3.11 0.49 -9.24
C VAL A 181 -1.99 1.36 -8.69
N ASN A 182 -1.71 2.47 -9.35
CA ASN A 182 -0.77 3.47 -8.87
C ASN A 182 -1.50 4.44 -7.94
N MET A 183 -1.05 4.54 -6.69
CA MET A 183 -1.59 5.47 -5.70
C MET A 183 -0.50 6.45 -5.27
N TYR A 184 -0.84 7.74 -5.23
CA TYR A 184 0.04 8.77 -4.71
C TYR A 184 -0.54 9.34 -3.43
N GLY A 185 0.36 9.65 -2.49
CA GLY A 185 0.09 10.41 -1.29
C GLY A 185 1.37 10.63 -0.52
N ILE A 186 1.27 11.48 0.49
CA ILE A 186 2.33 11.78 1.45
C ILE A 186 1.80 11.56 2.87
N THR A 187 2.70 11.36 3.82
CA THR A 187 2.34 11.03 5.21
C THR A 187 1.39 12.07 5.83
N GLU A 188 1.61 13.35 5.52
CA GLU A 188 0.80 14.50 5.98
C GLU A 188 -0.67 14.43 5.53
N THR A 189 -0.96 13.68 4.47
CA THR A 189 -2.28 13.55 3.86
C THR A 189 -2.94 12.18 4.12
N THR A 190 -2.33 11.38 5.01
CA THR A 190 -2.77 10.01 5.34
C THR A 190 -2.64 9.04 4.16
N VAL A 191 -1.41 8.57 3.93
CA VAL A 191 -1.05 7.47 3.02
C VAL A 191 -1.31 7.74 1.53
N HIS A 192 -2.57 7.83 1.09
CA HIS A 192 -2.95 8.01 -0.31
C HIS A 192 -4.03 9.08 -0.50
N VAL A 193 -3.90 9.85 -1.57
CA VAL A 193 -4.83 10.92 -1.97
C VAL A 193 -5.29 10.81 -3.41
N THR A 194 -4.59 10.03 -4.24
CA THR A 194 -5.00 9.74 -5.62
C THR A 194 -4.92 8.26 -5.93
N GLN A 195 -5.62 7.87 -6.99
CA GLN A 195 -5.48 6.54 -7.57
C GLN A 195 -5.57 6.55 -9.10
N ARG A 196 -4.86 5.62 -9.72
CA ARG A 196 -4.94 5.29 -11.14
C ARG A 196 -4.81 3.79 -11.34
N ARG A 197 -5.84 3.17 -11.90
CA ARG A 197 -5.69 1.83 -12.48
C ARG A 197 -4.82 1.91 -13.74
N MET A 198 -3.75 1.12 -13.75
CA MET A 198 -2.83 0.98 -14.87
C MET A 198 -3.36 -0.05 -15.86
N ARG A 199 -3.20 0.23 -17.15
CA ARG A 199 -3.56 -0.65 -18.27
C ARG A 199 -2.34 -0.89 -19.16
N ALA A 200 -2.38 -1.92 -20.01
CA ALA A 200 -1.27 -2.26 -20.90
C ALA A 200 -0.83 -1.07 -21.77
N LYS A 201 -1.79 -0.28 -22.27
CA LYS A 201 -1.53 0.94 -23.05
C LYS A 201 -0.75 2.03 -22.29
N ASP A 202 -0.86 2.07 -20.96
CA ASP A 202 -0.13 3.06 -20.16
C ASP A 202 1.38 2.76 -20.17
N ALA A 203 1.77 1.49 -20.35
CA ALA A 203 3.16 1.07 -20.45
C ALA A 203 3.83 1.45 -21.79
N GLU A 204 3.11 2.12 -22.69
CA GLU A 204 3.65 2.67 -23.95
C GLU A 204 4.27 4.07 -23.76
N SER A 205 4.09 4.69 -22.58
CA SER A 205 4.59 6.03 -22.26
C SER A 205 5.35 6.03 -20.93
N ALA A 206 6.44 6.80 -20.86
CA ALA A 206 7.25 6.96 -19.65
C ALA A 206 6.66 7.99 -18.65
N SER A 207 5.45 8.51 -18.91
CA SER A 207 4.84 9.51 -18.04
C SER A 207 4.26 8.86 -16.78
N SER A 208 4.82 9.20 -15.62
CA SER A 208 4.27 8.79 -14.32
C SER A 208 2.97 9.56 -14.05
N VAL A 209 1.82 8.88 -14.14
CA VAL A 209 0.50 9.46 -13.92
C VAL A 209 -0.06 8.98 -12.59
N ILE A 210 -0.36 9.93 -11.70
CA ILE A 210 -0.90 9.65 -10.35
C ILE A 210 -2.43 9.50 -10.31
N GLY A 211 -3.12 9.83 -11.40
CA GLY A 211 -4.56 9.64 -11.55
C GLY A 211 -5.40 10.79 -11.02
N ALA A 212 -6.53 10.44 -10.42
CA ALA A 212 -7.53 11.39 -9.91
C ALA A 212 -7.57 11.35 -8.38
N ALA A 213 -8.06 12.43 -7.78
CA ALA A 213 -8.31 12.50 -6.34
C ALA A 213 -9.22 11.35 -5.88
N LEU A 214 -9.00 10.86 -4.66
CA LEU A 214 -10.00 10.06 -3.95
C LEU A 214 -11.29 10.87 -3.80
N GLY A 215 -12.43 10.18 -3.78
CA GLY A 215 -13.75 10.79 -4.04
C GLY A 215 -14.19 11.91 -3.08
N ASP A 216 -13.59 11.99 -1.90
CA ASP A 216 -13.87 12.99 -0.87
C ASP A 216 -12.75 14.03 -0.69
N LEU A 217 -11.75 14.05 -1.57
CA LEU A 217 -10.71 15.08 -1.61
C LEU A 217 -10.82 15.97 -2.84
N ARG A 218 -10.17 17.12 -2.76
CA ARG A 218 -9.92 18.01 -3.90
C ARG A 218 -8.43 18.19 -4.08
N LEU A 219 -8.02 18.25 -5.35
CA LEU A 219 -6.65 18.57 -5.73
C LEU A 219 -6.63 19.87 -6.50
N TYR A 220 -5.65 20.70 -6.19
CA TYR A 220 -5.37 21.93 -6.90
C TYR A 220 -3.94 21.90 -7.39
N VAL A 221 -3.72 22.35 -8.63
CA VAL A 221 -2.38 22.61 -9.14
C VAL A 221 -2.26 24.12 -9.26
N LEU A 222 -1.42 24.71 -8.41
CA LEU A 222 -1.32 26.16 -8.25
C LEU A 222 0.04 26.69 -8.71
N ASP A 223 0.07 27.92 -9.20
CA ASP A 223 1.32 28.65 -9.46
C ASP A 223 1.87 29.35 -8.20
N GLY A 224 2.99 30.07 -8.36
CA GLY A 224 3.61 30.83 -7.27
C GLY A 224 2.78 32.01 -6.73
N ARG A 225 1.59 32.29 -7.30
CA ARG A 225 0.63 33.29 -6.82
C ARG A 225 -0.59 32.65 -6.16
N MET A 226 -0.58 31.33 -5.95
CA MET A 226 -1.70 30.53 -5.43
C MET A 226 -2.92 30.53 -6.37
N GLU A 227 -2.71 30.74 -7.68
CA GLU A 227 -3.78 30.68 -8.67
C GLU A 227 -3.75 29.33 -9.43
N PRO A 228 -4.92 28.75 -9.77
CA PRO A 228 -4.96 27.51 -10.54
C PRO A 228 -4.28 27.64 -11.90
N VAL A 229 -3.39 26.69 -12.24
CA VAL A 229 -2.72 26.67 -13.53
C VAL A 229 -3.62 26.10 -14.65
N PRO A 230 -3.44 26.52 -15.91
CA PRO A 230 -4.12 25.90 -17.05
C PRO A 230 -3.72 24.43 -17.24
N ARG A 231 -4.57 23.65 -17.92
CA ARG A 231 -4.29 22.25 -18.27
C ARG A 231 -2.95 22.13 -19.02
N GLY A 232 -2.09 21.24 -18.53
CA GLY A 232 -0.79 20.94 -19.14
C GLY A 232 0.35 21.86 -18.71
N VAL A 233 0.07 22.87 -17.88
CA VAL A 233 1.08 23.72 -17.26
C VAL A 233 1.47 23.13 -15.90
N ALA A 234 2.77 23.12 -15.60
CA ALA A 234 3.27 22.64 -14.32
C ALA A 234 2.97 23.64 -13.19
N GLY A 235 2.70 23.11 -12.00
CA GLY A 235 2.51 23.87 -10.76
C GLY A 235 2.68 22.95 -9.55
N GLU A 236 2.45 23.50 -8.36
CA GLU A 236 2.52 22.76 -7.11
C GLU A 236 1.18 22.11 -6.78
N LEU A 237 1.21 20.85 -6.32
CA LEU A 237 0.02 20.09 -5.96
C LEU A 237 -0.39 20.40 -4.51
N TYR A 238 -1.63 20.83 -4.32
CA TYR A 238 -2.26 21.05 -3.03
C TYR A 238 -3.42 20.08 -2.84
N VAL A 239 -3.50 19.48 -1.66
CA VAL A 239 -4.56 18.56 -1.26
C VAL A 239 -5.48 19.28 -0.27
N GLY A 240 -6.79 19.27 -0.54
CA GLY A 240 -7.80 19.88 0.33
C GLY A 240 -9.11 19.12 0.35
#